data_AF-A0A346C5L1-F1
#
_entry.id   AF-A0A346C5L1-F1
#
_cell.length_a   1.000
_cell.length_b   1.000
_cell.length_c   1.000
_cell.angle_alpha   90.00
_cell.angle_beta   90.00
_cell.angle_gamma   90.00
#
_symmetry.space_group_name_H-M   'P 1'
#
loop_
_entity.id
_entity.type
_entity.pdbx_description
1 polymer ?
#
loop_
_entity_poly.entity_id
_entity_poly.type
_entity_poly.pdbx_seq_one_letter_code
_entity_poly.pdbx_strand_id
1 'polypeptide(L)' 'MTQPPRPQDDMPRCVEELRAALALHGIALPSLGLDLPTFAGAYAPPAGLVSLGNCNAATARALAAVLRRAAP' A
#
# COMPACT_ATOMS: atom_id res chain seq x y z
N MET A 1 -4.24 -24.23 -19.68
CA MET A 1 -4.53 -22.83 -20.08
C MET A 1 -3.93 -21.94 -19.01
N THR A 2 -2.82 -21.26 -19.28
CA THR A 2 -2.18 -20.35 -18.33
C THR A 2 -2.91 -19.02 -18.43
N GLN A 3 -3.61 -18.62 -17.36
CA GLN A 3 -4.26 -17.32 -17.29
C GLN A 3 -3.18 -16.22 -17.34
N PRO A 4 -3.38 -15.12 -18.10
CA PRO A 4 -2.45 -14.01 -18.09
C PRO A 4 -2.35 -13.40 -16.67
N PRO A 5 -1.17 -12.91 -16.27
CA PRO A 5 -0.98 -12.28 -14.97
C PRO A 5 -1.94 -11.10 -14.86
N ARG A 6 -2.73 -11.10 -13.80
CA ARG A 6 -3.68 -10.03 -13.55
C ARG A 6 -2.97 -8.90 -12.80
N PRO A 7 -3.39 -7.64 -12.96
CA PRO A 7 -2.77 -6.50 -12.26
C PRO A 7 -2.68 -6.67 -10.73
N GLN A 8 -3.55 -7.48 -10.14
CA GLN A 8 -3.55 -7.75 -8.71
C GLN A 8 -2.41 -8.68 -8.25
N ASP A 9 -1.75 -9.39 -9.16
CA ASP A 9 -0.69 -10.36 -8.82
C ASP A 9 0.54 -9.67 -8.21
N ASP A 10 0.77 -8.39 -8.54
CA ASP A 10 1.87 -7.57 -7.99
C ASP A 10 1.50 -6.85 -6.68
N MET A 11 0.23 -6.81 -6.30
CA MET A 11 -0.24 -6.06 -5.13
C MET A 11 0.38 -6.50 -3.79
N PRO A 12 0.57 -7.82 -3.51
CA PRO A 12 1.29 -8.24 -2.31
C PRO A 12 2.72 -7.71 -2.28
N ARG A 13 3.41 -7.63 -3.43
CA ARG A 13 4.76 -7.09 -3.52
C ARG A 13 4.76 -5.59 -3.23
N CYS A 14 3.82 -4.82 -3.79
CA CYS A 14 3.67 -3.40 -3.50
C CYS A 14 3.48 -3.12 -1.99
N VAL A 15 2.70 -3.95 -1.30
CA VAL A 15 2.50 -3.83 0.17
C VAL A 15 3.81 -4.04 0.92
N GLU A 16 4.58 -5.07 0.55
CA GLU A 16 5.86 -5.36 1.23
C GLU A 16 6.95 -4.34 0.92
N GLU A 17 7.02 -3.84 -0.32
CA GLU A 17 7.93 -2.74 -0.69
C GLU A 17 7.60 -1.47 0.10
N LEU A 18 6.32 -1.11 0.21
CA LEU A 18 5.88 0.03 1.01
C LEU A 18 6.19 -0.19 2.50
N ARG A 19 5.95 -1.40 3.03
CA ARG A 19 6.29 -1.74 4.42
C ARG A 19 7.78 -1.57 4.68
N ALA A 20 8.63 -2.07 3.79
CA ALA A 20 10.08 -1.94 3.90
C ALA A 20 10.53 -0.47 3.86
N ALA A 21 10.00 0.32 2.93
CA ALA A 21 10.32 1.75 2.81
C ALA A 21 9.91 2.54 4.07
N LEU A 22 8.73 2.27 4.63
CA LEU A 22 8.28 2.90 5.87
C LEU A 22 9.16 2.50 7.07
N ALA A 23 9.57 1.23 7.14
CA ALA A 23 10.44 0.72 8.21
C ALA A 23 11.83 1.39 8.22
N LEU A 24 12.39 1.75 7.05
CA LEU A 24 13.63 2.54 6.96
C LEU A 24 13.53 3.91 7.66
N HIS A 25 12.32 4.43 7.81
CA HIS A 25 12.04 5.69 8.50
C HIS A 25 11.48 5.49 9.92
N GLY A 26 11.53 4.28 10.47
CA GLY A 26 11.00 3.96 11.80
C GLY A 26 9.46 4.03 11.89
N ILE A 27 8.77 4.00 10.75
CA ILE A 27 7.31 4.05 10.67
C ILE A 27 6.77 2.62 10.59
N ALA A 28 5.96 2.22 11.58
CA ALA A 28 5.21 0.98 11.56
C ALA A 28 3.71 1.27 11.42
N LEU A 29 3.08 0.67 10.40
CA LEU A 29 1.63 0.70 10.18
C LEU A 29 1.10 -0.72 10.32
N PRO A 30 0.57 -1.11 11.51
CA PRO A 30 0.15 -2.48 11.79
C PRO A 30 -0.95 -2.97 10.85
N SER A 31 -1.78 -2.04 10.37
CA SER A 31 -2.91 -2.33 9.48
C SER A 31 -2.57 -2.15 8.00
N LEU A 32 -1.30 -1.93 7.64
CA LEU A 32 -0.86 -1.89 6.25
C LEU A 32 -1.08 -3.27 5.61
N GLY A 33 -1.86 -3.31 4.55
CA GLY A 33 -2.22 -4.56 3.88
C GLY A 33 -3.07 -4.36 2.64
N LEU A 34 -3.51 -5.45 2.04
CA LEU A 34 -4.46 -5.40 0.93
C LEU A 34 -5.87 -5.19 1.45
N ASP A 35 -6.63 -4.35 0.75
CA ASP A 35 -8.07 -4.32 0.94
C ASP A 35 -8.69 -5.56 0.28
N LEU A 36 -8.87 -6.61 1.08
CA LEU A 36 -9.36 -7.91 0.62
C LEU A 36 -10.73 -7.83 -0.11
N PRO A 37 -11.70 -7.00 0.32
CA PRO A 37 -12.95 -6.82 -0.40
C PRO A 37 -12.74 -6.32 -1.84
N THR A 38 -11.91 -5.30 -2.05
CA THR A 38 -11.63 -4.82 -3.42
C THR A 38 -10.72 -5.77 -4.19
N PHE A 39 -9.82 -6.48 -3.51
CA PHE A 39 -8.93 -7.48 -4.12
C PHE A 39 -9.68 -8.72 -4.64
N ALA A 40 -10.67 -9.22 -3.86
CA ALA A 40 -11.45 -10.42 -4.19
C ALA A 40 -12.73 -10.10 -4.98
N GLY A 41 -13.10 -8.83 -5.08
CA GLY A 41 -14.28 -8.38 -5.82
C GLY A 41 -14.17 -8.60 -7.33
N ALA A 42 -15.29 -8.95 -7.96
CA ALA A 42 -15.40 -9.08 -9.42
C ALA A 42 -15.79 -7.75 -10.11
N TYR A 43 -15.78 -6.63 -9.37
CA TYR A 43 -16.18 -5.32 -9.89
C TYR A 43 -15.14 -4.77 -10.87
N ALA A 44 -15.63 -4.17 -11.96
CA ALA A 44 -14.81 -3.54 -12.98
C ALA A 44 -14.82 -2.00 -12.82
N PRO A 45 -13.65 -1.34 -12.94
CA PRO A 45 -12.33 -1.94 -13.11
C PRO A 45 -11.82 -2.57 -11.79
N PRO A 46 -11.09 -3.71 -11.85
CA PRO A 46 -10.46 -4.27 -10.68
C PRO A 46 -9.35 -3.31 -10.21
N ALA A 47 -9.61 -2.51 -9.18
CA ALA A 47 -8.62 -1.65 -8.58
C ALA A 47 -8.14 -2.32 -7.29
N GLY A 48 -7.09 -3.15 -7.34
CA GLY A 48 -6.49 -3.64 -6.10
C GLY A 48 -6.09 -2.45 -5.22
N LEU A 49 -6.68 -2.32 -4.03
CA LEU A 49 -6.38 -1.23 -3.11
C LEU A 49 -5.44 -1.71 -2.00
N VAL A 50 -4.54 -0.80 -1.58
CA VAL A 50 -3.73 -0.97 -0.37
C VAL A 50 -4.37 -0.18 0.75
N SER A 51 -4.73 -0.87 1.84
CA SER A 51 -5.15 -0.27 3.10
C SER A 51 -3.93 0.25 3.84
N LEU A 52 -3.83 1.57 4.05
CA LEU A 52 -2.68 2.21 4.74
C LEU A 52 -2.78 2.17 6.28
N GLY A 53 -3.97 1.94 6.83
CA GLY A 53 -4.16 1.87 8.28
C GLY A 53 -4.07 3.21 9.01
N ASN A 54 -4.32 3.17 10.33
CA ASN A 54 -4.17 4.34 11.18
C ASN A 54 -2.70 4.58 11.54
N CYS A 55 -2.32 5.85 11.67
CA CYS A 55 -1.00 6.25 12.15
C CYS A 55 -1.14 7.35 13.22
N ASN A 56 -0.11 7.51 14.06
CA ASN A 56 -0.09 8.59 15.04
C ASN A 56 0.35 9.92 14.38
N ALA A 57 0.16 11.04 15.08
CA ALA A 57 0.48 12.37 14.57
C ALA A 57 1.98 12.62 14.30
N ALA A 58 2.89 11.89 14.94
CA ALA A 58 4.32 11.98 14.66
C ALA A 58 4.64 11.32 13.31
N THR A 59 4.15 10.10 13.10
CA THR A 59 4.24 9.36 11.83
C THR A 59 3.61 10.14 10.68
N ALA A 60 2.40 10.67 10.85
CA ALA A 60 1.70 11.44 9.82
C ALA A 60 2.53 12.67 9.37
N ARG A 61 3.13 13.39 10.32
CA ARG A 61 3.99 14.55 10.03
C ARG A 61 5.28 14.15 9.30
N ALA A 62 5.92 13.07 9.72
CA ALA A 62 7.12 12.54 9.07
C ALA A 62 6.84 12.14 7.61
N LEU A 63 5.77 11.38 7.38
CA LEU A 63 5.34 10.98 6.04
C LEU A 63 5.04 12.19 5.16
N ALA A 64 4.26 13.16 5.67
CA ALA A 64 3.94 14.37 4.92
C ALA A 64 5.20 15.20 4.57
N ALA A 65 6.21 15.24 5.44
CA ALA A 65 7.47 15.93 5.16
C ALA A 65 8.28 15.22 4.06
N VAL A 66 8.31 13.88 4.04
CA VAL A 66 8.95 13.10 2.97
C VAL A 66 8.24 13.33 1.64
N LEU A 67 6.91 13.21 1.60
CA LEU A 67 6.12 13.36 0.38
C LEU A 67 6.24 14.77 -0.22
N ARG A 68 6.24 15.83 0.61
CA ARG A 68 6.46 17.20 0.12
C ARG A 68 7.83 17.40 -0.53
N ARG A 69 8.86 16.70 -0.05
CA ARG A 69 10.21 16.78 -0.65
C ARG A 69 10.32 16.02 -1.97
N ALA A 70 9.49 14.99 -2.16
CA ALA A 70 9.48 14.15 -3.35
C ALA A 70 8.46 14.61 -4.42
N ALA A 71 7.66 15.64 -4.13
CA ALA A 71 6.70 16.18 -5.08
C ALA A 71 7.42 16.84 -6.27
N PRO A 72 6.91 16.67 -7.51
CA PRO A 72 7.47 17.27 -8.72
C PRO A 72 7.31 18.80 -8.77
#